data_AF-A0A816BCA4-F1
#
_entry.id   AF-A0A816BCA4-F1
#
_cell.length_a   1.000
_cell.length_b   1.000
_cell.length_c   1.000
_cell.angle_alpha   90.00
_cell.angle_beta   90.00
_cell.angle_gamma   90.00
#
_symmetry.space_group_name_H-M   'P 1'
#
loop_
_entity.id
_entity.type
_entity.pdbx_description
1 polymer ?
#
loop_
_entity_poly.entity_id
_entity_poly.type
_entity_poly.pdbx_seq_one_letter_code
_entity_poly.pdbx_strand_id
1 'polypeptide(L)'
;MYCGHHLYCNSLLRFYFHTMCDSLDKVSSSLSLLTTSINCQYSVETLLDDLRQQIFQRIQPNLYQRKLSIFRLILLCQLRIEAIDSFLKSNAVSDEFEGDRVILTSVALKRKYLLGGIVDQANEMFDTIESYYDYYFPYAQHGALLYSVLQRINLLAPKTYHFSIDIIYSLFGQFIPLNDKKSSEDKSVLNLL
;
A
#
# COMPACT_ATOMS: atom_id res chain seq x y z
N MET A 1 -31.32 28.16 -7.15
CA MET A 1 -31.17 29.29 -6.19
C MET A 1 -29.73 29.76 -6.24
N TYR A 2 -29.48 30.98 -6.70
CA TYR A 2 -28.16 31.62 -6.70
C TYR A 2 -28.11 32.54 -5.49
N CYS A 3 -27.33 32.20 -4.46
CA CYS A 3 -27.05 33.12 -3.37
C CYS A 3 -25.91 34.02 -3.85
N GLY A 4 -26.23 35.27 -4.21
CA GLY A 4 -25.34 36.26 -4.85
C GLY A 4 -24.22 36.80 -3.97
N HIS A 5 -23.50 35.92 -3.26
CA HIS A 5 -22.31 36.29 -2.50
C HIS A 5 -21.07 35.83 -3.26
N HIS A 6 -20.16 36.77 -3.53
CA HIS A 6 -18.84 36.46 -4.03
C HIS A 6 -18.06 35.73 -2.93
N LEU A 7 -17.93 34.42 -3.08
CA LEU A 7 -17.09 33.61 -2.22
C LEU A 7 -15.63 33.83 -2.64
N TYR A 8 -14.83 34.41 -1.75
CA TYR A 8 -13.38 34.40 -1.88
C TYR A 8 -12.88 32.98 -1.60
N CYS A 9 -12.66 32.20 -2.67
CA CYS A 9 -12.11 30.85 -2.57
C CYS A 9 -10.58 30.88 -2.52
N ASN A 10 -10.00 30.14 -1.57
CA ASN A 10 -8.58 29.83 -1.55
C ASN A 10 -8.23 28.95 -2.77
N SER A 11 -7.12 29.22 -3.45
CA SER A 11 -6.66 28.45 -4.62
C SER A 11 -6.35 26.98 -4.31
N LEU A 12 -6.17 26.63 -3.04
CA LEU A 12 -5.95 25.26 -2.58
C LEU A 12 -7.23 24.52 -2.15
N LEU A 13 -8.38 25.19 -2.13
CA LEU A 13 -9.64 24.57 -1.72
C LEU A 13 -10.06 23.53 -2.75
N ARG A 14 -10.28 22.28 -2.30
CA ARG A 14 -10.76 21.18 -3.13
C ARG A 14 -12.00 20.57 -2.50
N PHE A 15 -13.00 20.26 -3.34
CA PHE A 15 -14.21 19.58 -2.93
C PHE A 15 -14.23 18.16 -3.49
N TYR A 16 -14.62 17.21 -2.65
CA TYR A 16 -14.79 15.81 -3.01
C TYR A 16 -16.20 15.38 -2.63
N PHE A 17 -16.86 14.66 -3.53
CA PHE A 17 -18.18 14.09 -3.30
C PHE A 17 -18.06 12.58 -3.28
N HIS A 18 -18.71 11.95 -2.30
CA HIS A 18 -18.71 10.50 -2.15
C HIS A 18 -20.15 9.99 -2.19
N THR A 19 -20.40 8.96 -3.01
CA THR A 19 -21.72 8.36 -3.15
C THR A 19 -21.60 6.84 -3.11
N MET A 20 -22.51 6.16 -2.41
CA MET A 20 -22.61 4.70 -2.38
C MET A 20 -23.39 4.14 -3.59
N CYS A 21 -23.41 4.87 -4.72
CA CYS A 21 -24.20 4.48 -5.87
C CYS A 21 -23.40 3.53 -6.76
N ASP A 22 -23.86 2.29 -6.88
CA ASP A 22 -23.14 1.24 -7.63
C ASP A 22 -23.11 1.45 -9.15
N SER A 23 -23.91 2.36 -9.69
CA SER A 23 -24.01 2.60 -11.14
C SER A 23 -23.83 4.08 -11.48
N LEU A 24 -22.79 4.38 -12.26
CA LEU A 24 -22.55 5.69 -12.87
C LEU A 24 -23.74 6.17 -13.73
N ASP A 25 -24.57 5.24 -14.20
CA ASP A 25 -25.77 5.50 -15.00
C ASP A 25 -26.82 6.37 -14.29
N LYS A 26 -26.74 6.48 -12.96
CA LYS A 26 -27.62 7.34 -12.16
C LYS A 26 -27.08 8.77 -12.02
N VAL A 27 -25.86 9.03 -12.47
CA VAL A 27 -25.26 10.36 -12.49
C VAL A 27 -25.68 11.05 -13.78
N SER A 28 -26.34 12.21 -13.66
CA SER A 28 -26.71 13.01 -14.83
C SER A 28 -25.48 13.36 -15.66
N SER A 29 -25.61 13.32 -16.99
CA SER A 29 -24.52 13.67 -17.92
C SER A 29 -23.91 15.05 -17.66
N SER A 30 -24.73 16.02 -17.23
CA SER A 30 -24.29 17.36 -16.84
C SER A 30 -23.31 17.36 -15.66
N LEU A 31 -23.55 16.54 -14.65
CA LEU A 31 -22.63 16.36 -13.51
C LEU A 31 -21.38 15.58 -13.93
N SER A 32 -21.52 14.57 -14.77
CA SER A 32 -20.40 13.77 -15.27
C SER A 32 -19.39 14.62 -16.07
N LEU A 33 -19.85 15.62 -16.83
CA LEU A 33 -18.95 16.55 -17.54
C LEU A 33 -18.20 17.53 -16.63
N LEU A 34 -18.76 17.83 -15.46
CA LEU A 34 -18.21 18.81 -14.51
C LEU A 34 -17.39 18.16 -13.40
N THR A 35 -17.37 16.83 -13.31
CA THR A 35 -16.73 16.08 -12.24
C THR A 35 -15.87 14.96 -12.79
N THR A 36 -14.80 14.63 -12.06
CA THR A 36 -14.00 13.44 -12.35
C THR A 36 -14.54 12.29 -11.50
N SER A 37 -15.26 11.36 -12.13
CA SER A 37 -15.76 10.17 -11.44
C SER A 37 -14.63 9.17 -11.19
N ILE A 38 -14.47 8.76 -9.93
CA ILE A 38 -13.55 7.68 -9.54
C ILE A 38 -14.41 6.50 -9.09
N ASN A 39 -14.31 5.37 -9.79
CA ASN A 39 -15.00 4.15 -9.38
C ASN A 39 -14.16 3.43 -8.31
N CYS A 40 -14.67 3.41 -7.08
CA CYS A 40 -14.04 2.73 -5.94
C CYS A 40 -14.59 1.30 -5.73
N GLN A 41 -15.20 0.69 -6.75
CA GLN A 41 -15.66 -0.69 -6.66
C GLN A 41 -14.48 -1.66 -6.48
N TYR A 42 -14.65 -2.58 -5.54
CA TYR A 42 -13.70 -3.67 -5.33
C TYR A 42 -13.69 -4.58 -6.55
N SER A 43 -12.55 -4.64 -7.24
CA SER A 43 -12.27 -5.71 -8.19
C SER A 43 -11.93 -6.99 -7.44
N VAL A 44 -12.10 -8.14 -8.10
CA VAL A 44 -11.69 -9.45 -7.55
C VAL A 44 -10.20 -9.45 -7.18
N GLU A 45 -9.37 -8.75 -7.96
CA GLU A 45 -7.93 -8.61 -7.72
C GLU A 45 -7.64 -7.80 -6.45
N THR A 46 -8.29 -6.64 -6.28
CA THR A 46 -8.12 -5.82 -5.06
C THR A 46 -8.57 -6.57 -3.80
N LEU A 47 -9.69 -7.29 -3.89
CA LEU A 47 -10.17 -8.13 -2.79
C LEU A 47 -9.19 -9.27 -2.47
N LEU A 48 -8.62 -9.90 -3.49
CA LEU A 48 -7.65 -10.97 -3.31
C LEU A 48 -6.43 -10.46 -2.53
N ASP A 49 -5.86 -9.34 -2.95
CA ASP A 49 -4.71 -8.74 -2.27
C ASP A 49 -5.03 -8.34 -0.82
N ASP A 50 -6.19 -7.72 -0.60
CA ASP A 50 -6.67 -7.35 0.73
C ASP A 50 -6.84 -8.58 1.63
N LEU A 51 -7.49 -9.63 1.14
CA LEU A 51 -7.68 -10.87 1.89
C LEU A 51 -6.34 -11.54 2.19
N ARG A 52 -5.43 -11.62 1.21
CA ARG A 52 -4.09 -12.17 1.39
C ARG A 52 -3.32 -11.41 2.47
N GLN A 53 -3.38 -10.08 2.43
CA GLN A 53 -2.78 -9.22 3.44
C GLN A 53 -3.36 -9.46 4.84
N GLN A 54 -4.68 -9.54 4.97
CA GLN A 54 -5.33 -9.80 6.25
C GLN A 54 -5.02 -11.20 6.79
N ILE A 55 -4.99 -12.22 5.93
CA ILE A 55 -4.59 -13.59 6.29
C ILE A 55 -3.18 -13.58 6.86
N PHE A 56 -2.23 -12.98 6.14
CA PHE A 56 -0.84 -12.92 6.55
C PHE A 56 -0.64 -12.14 7.86
N GLN A 57 -1.32 -11.00 8.00
CA GLN A 57 -1.28 -10.19 9.22
C GLN A 57 -1.78 -10.95 10.45
N ARG A 58 -2.80 -11.81 10.29
CA ARG A 58 -3.38 -12.58 11.40
C ARG A 58 -2.59 -13.83 11.75
N ILE A 59 -2.08 -14.56 10.75
CA ILE A 59 -1.35 -15.81 10.96
C ILE A 59 0.11 -15.54 11.38
N GLN A 60 0.76 -14.55 10.78
CA GLN A 60 2.16 -14.21 11.00
C GLN A 60 2.35 -12.70 11.26
N PRO A 61 1.79 -12.15 12.36
CA PRO A 61 1.83 -10.71 12.65
C PRO A 61 3.25 -10.14 12.73
N ASN A 62 4.20 -10.91 13.27
CA ASN A 62 5.60 -10.49 13.40
C ASN A 62 6.27 -10.30 12.03
N LEU A 63 6.06 -11.24 11.11
CA LEU A 63 6.61 -11.15 9.75
C LEU A 63 5.93 -10.04 8.96
N TYR A 64 4.63 -9.82 9.16
CA TYR A 64 3.93 -8.67 8.58
C TYR A 64 4.47 -7.32 9.07
N GLN A 65 4.70 -7.16 10.38
CA GLN A 65 5.33 -5.94 10.91
C GLN A 65 6.75 -5.75 10.38
N ARG A 66 7.51 -6.84 10.25
CA ARG A 66 8.85 -6.81 9.65
C ARG A 66 8.81 -6.41 8.18
N LYS A 67 7.86 -6.94 7.39
CA LYS A 67 7.60 -6.55 6.00
C LYS A 67 7.38 -5.04 5.88
N LEU A 68 6.50 -4.48 6.71
CA LEU A 68 6.20 -3.04 6.72
C LEU A 68 7.43 -2.19 7.10
N SER A 69 8.22 -2.67 8.05
CA SER A 69 9.44 -1.98 8.51
C SER A 69 10.52 -1.97 7.44
N ILE A 70 10.73 -3.10 6.76
CA ILE A 70 11.66 -3.24 5.63
C ILE A 70 11.22 -2.35 4.47
N PHE A 71 9.93 -2.35 4.11
CA PHE A 71 9.40 -1.50 3.05
C PHE A 71 9.66 -0.01 3.33
N ARG A 72 9.41 0.44 4.57
CA ARG A 72 9.70 1.83 4.99
C ARG A 72 11.20 2.14 4.93
N LEU A 73 12.05 1.19 5.31
CA LEU A 73 13.51 1.35 5.24
C LEU A 73 13.97 1.52 3.78
N ILE A 74 13.48 0.66 2.87
CA ILE A 74 13.79 0.74 1.43
C ILE A 74 13.38 2.11 0.88
N LEU A 75 12.14 2.54 1.13
CA LEU A 75 11.64 3.86 0.69
C LEU A 75 12.51 5.01 1.22
N LEU A 76 12.89 4.97 2.50
CA LEU A 76 13.72 5.99 3.11
C LEU A 76 15.14 6.01 2.51
N CYS A 77 15.72 4.84 2.26
CA CYS A 77 17.02 4.74 1.58
C CYS A 77 16.95 5.28 0.15
N GLN A 78 15.89 4.96 -0.62
CA GLN A 78 15.68 5.47 -1.97
C GLN A 78 15.58 6.99 -1.99
N LEU A 79 14.75 7.59 -1.13
CA LEU A 79 14.64 9.06 -0.99
C LEU A 79 15.98 9.70 -0.63
N ARG A 80 16.80 9.05 0.21
CA ARG A 80 18.15 9.54 0.55
C ARG A 80 19.12 9.42 -0.61
N ILE A 81 19.04 8.35 -1.40
CA ILE A 81 19.85 8.18 -2.61
C ILE A 81 19.49 9.27 -3.62
N GLU A 82 18.20 9.55 -3.84
CA GLU A 82 17.74 10.63 -4.71
C GLU A 82 18.24 12.00 -4.25
N ALA A 83 18.24 12.26 -2.93
CA ALA A 83 18.79 13.48 -2.35
C ALA A 83 20.31 13.59 -2.53
N ILE A 84 21.04 12.48 -2.47
CA ILE A 84 22.48 12.46 -2.77
C ILE A 84 22.70 12.72 -4.26
N ASP A 85 21.89 12.15 -5.14
CA ASP A 85 22.01 12.36 -6.59
C ASP A 85 21.68 13.80 -7.00
N SER A 86 20.71 14.44 -6.36
CA SER A 86 20.43 15.86 -6.58
C SER A 86 21.58 16.75 -6.11
N PHE A 87 22.17 16.45 -4.95
CA PHE A 87 23.36 17.13 -4.43
C PHE A 87 24.59 16.97 -5.35
N LEU A 88 24.84 15.76 -5.86
CA LEU A 88 25.94 15.52 -6.80
C LEU A 88 25.73 16.29 -8.11
N LYS A 89 24.50 16.37 -8.61
CA LYS A 89 24.15 17.14 -9.81
C LYS A 89 24.32 18.65 -9.60
N SER A 90 23.88 19.20 -8.47
CA SER A 90 24.02 20.64 -8.20
C SER A 90 25.48 21.06 -8.07
N ASN A 91 26.30 20.24 -7.41
CA ASN A 91 27.71 20.54 -7.20
C ASN A 91 28.57 20.22 -8.43
N ALA A 92 28.04 19.49 -9.41
CA ALA A 92 28.73 19.28 -10.68
C ALA A 92 28.79 20.57 -11.53
N VAL A 93 27.86 21.50 -11.30
CA VAL A 93 27.64 22.72 -12.11
C VAL A 93 28.33 23.95 -11.51
N SER A 94 28.75 23.92 -10.24
CA SER A 94 29.40 25.04 -9.57
C SER A 94 30.93 25.03 -9.71
N ASP A 95 31.51 26.13 -10.21
CA ASP A 95 32.96 26.33 -10.45
C ASP A 95 33.77 26.75 -9.19
N GLU A 96 33.13 26.84 -8.03
CA GLU A 96 33.80 27.31 -6.81
C GLU A 96 34.31 26.11 -5.97
N PHE A 97 35.61 26.12 -5.65
CA PHE A 97 36.36 25.18 -4.78
C PHE A 97 36.54 23.72 -5.27
N GLU A 98 37.50 23.50 -6.18
CA GLU A 98 37.83 22.15 -6.71
C GLU A 98 38.25 21.13 -5.63
N GLY A 99 39.03 21.55 -4.62
CA GLY A 99 39.55 20.64 -3.59
C GLY A 99 38.47 20.05 -2.66
N ASP A 100 37.60 20.91 -2.12
CA ASP A 100 36.50 20.50 -1.25
C ASP A 100 35.43 19.73 -2.03
N ARG A 101 35.24 20.04 -3.32
CA ARG A 101 34.32 19.33 -4.21
C ARG A 101 34.70 17.87 -4.41
N VAL A 102 35.98 17.55 -4.61
CA VAL A 102 36.44 16.16 -4.73
C VAL A 102 36.20 15.37 -3.44
N ILE A 103 36.42 16.00 -2.28
CA ILE A 103 36.20 15.36 -0.98
C ILE A 103 34.70 15.13 -0.77
N LEU A 104 33.86 16.15 -0.96
CA LEU A 104 32.41 16.06 -0.77
C LEU A 104 31.75 15.05 -1.73
N THR A 105 32.18 15.01 -2.99
CA THR A 105 31.68 14.02 -3.96
C THR A 105 32.10 12.61 -3.59
N SER A 106 33.35 12.40 -3.15
CA SER A 106 33.80 11.07 -2.70
C SER A 106 33.02 10.57 -1.47
N VAL A 107 32.72 11.45 -0.51
CA VAL A 107 31.92 11.13 0.69
C VAL A 107 30.47 10.83 0.31
N ALA A 108 29.87 11.63 -0.57
CA ALA A 108 28.51 11.44 -1.06
C ALA A 108 28.37 10.11 -1.82
N LEU A 109 29.32 9.78 -2.70
CA LEU A 109 29.35 8.51 -3.42
C LEU A 109 29.51 7.32 -2.45
N LYS A 110 30.44 7.40 -1.49
CA LYS A 110 30.60 6.34 -0.47
C LYS A 110 29.31 6.11 0.31
N ARG A 111 28.62 7.19 0.70
CA ARG A 111 27.32 7.10 1.38
C ARG A 111 26.23 6.49 0.50
N LYS A 112 26.22 6.81 -0.80
CA LYS A 112 25.31 6.21 -1.78
C LYS A 112 25.52 4.70 -1.88
N TYR A 113 26.76 4.23 -2.00
CA TYR A 113 27.07 2.80 -2.05
C TYR A 113 26.68 2.07 -0.76
N LEU A 114 26.92 2.67 0.41
CA LEU A 114 26.49 2.09 1.68
C LEU A 114 24.96 1.95 1.78
N LEU A 115 24.21 2.98 1.35
CA LEU A 115 22.75 2.92 1.29
C LEU A 115 22.27 1.87 0.28
N GLY A 116 22.94 1.75 -0.86
CA GLY A 116 22.67 0.70 -1.85
C GLY A 116 22.79 -0.70 -1.24
N GLY A 117 23.89 -1.00 -0.56
CA GLY A 117 24.07 -2.30 0.10
C GLY A 117 23.03 -2.60 1.18
N ILE A 118 22.55 -1.58 1.91
CA ILE A 118 21.43 -1.74 2.86
C ILE A 118 20.13 -2.06 2.11
N VAL A 119 19.88 -1.42 0.97
CA VAL A 119 18.69 -1.70 0.15
C VAL A 119 18.75 -3.11 -0.41
N ASP A 120 19.90 -3.57 -0.89
CA ASP A 120 20.07 -4.93 -1.41
C ASP A 120 19.77 -5.99 -0.34
N GLN A 121 20.35 -5.84 0.86
CA GLN A 121 20.04 -6.71 2.00
C GLN A 121 18.56 -6.64 2.41
N ALA A 122 17.98 -5.45 2.41
CA ALA A 122 16.57 -5.26 2.73
C ALA A 122 15.65 -5.94 1.70
N ASN A 123 16.02 -5.92 0.41
CA ASN A 123 15.29 -6.61 -0.66
C ASN A 123 15.37 -8.12 -0.51
N GLU A 124 16.56 -8.70 -0.22
CA GLU A 124 16.67 -10.14 0.04
C GLU A 124 15.78 -10.59 1.21
N MET A 125 15.74 -9.78 2.28
CA MET A 125 14.85 -10.01 3.41
C MET A 125 13.37 -9.81 3.05
N PHE A 126 13.06 -8.91 2.13
CA PHE A 126 11.71 -8.70 1.65
C PHE A 126 11.22 -9.89 0.82
N ASP A 127 12.05 -10.36 -0.13
CA ASP A 127 11.76 -11.48 -1.02
C ASP A 127 11.53 -12.78 -0.22
N THR A 128 12.32 -13.01 0.81
CA THR A 128 12.10 -14.15 1.72
C THR A 128 10.74 -14.04 2.41
N ILE A 129 10.37 -12.87 2.93
CA ILE A 129 9.04 -12.66 3.54
C ILE A 129 7.93 -12.79 2.50
N GLU A 130 8.15 -12.34 1.28
CA GLU A 130 7.19 -12.44 0.18
C GLU A 130 6.92 -13.90 -0.22
N SER A 131 7.94 -14.77 -0.18
CA SER A 131 7.72 -16.20 -0.40
C SER A 131 6.77 -16.84 0.63
N TYR A 132 6.84 -16.41 1.91
CA TYR A 132 5.88 -16.82 2.93
C TYR A 132 4.50 -16.20 2.72
N TYR A 133 4.46 -14.97 2.21
CA TYR A 133 3.21 -14.28 1.88
C TYR A 133 2.45 -14.99 0.74
N ASP A 134 3.18 -15.45 -0.27
CA ASP A 134 2.63 -16.16 -1.44
C ASP A 134 2.10 -17.55 -1.10
N TYR A 135 2.62 -18.19 -0.04
CA TYR A 135 2.04 -19.44 0.49
C TYR A 135 0.55 -19.29 0.81
N TYR A 136 0.09 -18.10 1.21
CA TYR A 136 -1.31 -17.84 1.57
C TYR A 136 -2.20 -17.44 0.39
N PHE A 137 -1.63 -17.27 -0.80
CA PHE A 137 -2.36 -16.85 -2.00
C PHE A 137 -3.58 -17.74 -2.34
N PRO A 138 -3.51 -19.09 -2.28
CA PRO A 138 -4.67 -19.94 -2.59
C PRO A 138 -5.87 -19.70 -1.65
N TYR A 139 -5.63 -19.36 -0.38
CA TYR A 139 -6.70 -19.07 0.58
C TYR A 139 -7.41 -17.75 0.25
N ALA A 140 -6.64 -16.74 -0.16
CA ALA A 140 -7.19 -15.47 -0.63
C ALA A 140 -8.00 -15.65 -1.91
N GLN A 141 -7.52 -16.48 -2.86
CA GLN A 141 -8.26 -16.82 -4.07
C GLN A 141 -9.62 -17.44 -3.77
N HIS A 142 -9.69 -18.41 -2.86
CA HIS A 142 -10.97 -19.03 -2.48
C HIS A 142 -11.95 -18.01 -1.87
N GLY A 143 -11.45 -17.05 -1.08
CA GLY A 143 -12.27 -15.96 -0.54
C GLY A 143 -12.81 -15.02 -1.60
N ALA A 144 -11.97 -14.64 -2.56
CA ALA A 144 -12.36 -13.80 -3.68
C ALA A 144 -13.38 -14.51 -4.58
N LEU A 145 -13.23 -15.82 -4.81
CA LEU A 145 -14.20 -16.64 -5.52
C LEU A 145 -15.54 -16.69 -4.78
N LEU A 146 -15.53 -16.91 -3.47
CA LEU A 146 -16.75 -16.89 -2.65
C LEU A 146 -17.49 -15.55 -2.78
N TYR A 147 -16.75 -14.43 -2.75
CA TYR A 147 -17.34 -13.10 -2.99
C TYR A 147 -17.99 -12.99 -4.35
N SER A 148 -17.33 -13.46 -5.40
CA SER A 148 -17.88 -13.41 -6.76
C SER A 148 -19.19 -14.20 -6.87
N VAL A 149 -19.31 -15.32 -6.14
CA VAL A 149 -20.55 -16.11 -6.06
C VAL A 149 -21.64 -15.34 -5.30
N LEU A 150 -21.31 -14.75 -4.15
CA LEU A 150 -22.26 -13.95 -3.37
C LEU A 150 -22.76 -12.72 -4.13
N GLN A 151 -21.88 -12.03 -4.87
CA GLN A 151 -22.26 -10.94 -5.75
C GLN A 151 -23.22 -11.41 -6.85
N ARG A 152 -22.98 -12.58 -7.46
CA ARG A 152 -23.90 -13.14 -8.45
C ARG A 152 -25.26 -13.49 -7.86
N ILE A 153 -25.32 -13.98 -6.63
CA ILE A 153 -26.60 -14.23 -5.93
C ILE A 153 -27.37 -12.92 -5.70
N ASN A 154 -26.66 -11.85 -5.32
CA ASN A 154 -27.24 -10.51 -5.16
C ASN A 154 -27.87 -10.01 -6.49
N LEU A 155 -27.24 -10.29 -7.63
CA LEU A 155 -27.81 -9.96 -8.95
C LEU A 155 -29.08 -10.75 -9.29
N LEU A 156 -29.16 -12.02 -8.91
CA LEU A 156 -30.33 -12.86 -9.18
C LEU A 156 -31.55 -12.46 -8.35
N ALA A 157 -31.32 -11.98 -7.13
CA ALA A 157 -32.39 -11.70 -6.18
C ALA A 157 -32.07 -10.46 -5.30
N PRO A 158 -32.00 -9.26 -5.91
CA PRO A 158 -31.47 -8.05 -5.27
C PRO A 158 -32.33 -7.53 -4.12
N LYS A 159 -33.60 -7.94 -4.03
CA LYS A 159 -34.51 -7.54 -2.95
C LYS A 159 -34.41 -8.42 -1.71
N THR A 160 -33.87 -9.63 -1.84
CA THR A 160 -33.86 -10.65 -0.78
C THR A 160 -32.46 -10.93 -0.24
N TYR A 161 -31.44 -10.89 -1.09
CA TYR A 161 -30.08 -11.20 -0.71
C TYR A 161 -29.16 -10.02 -1.01
N HIS A 162 -28.70 -9.34 0.05
CA HIS A 162 -27.69 -8.31 -0.06
C HIS A 162 -26.48 -8.70 0.78
N PHE A 163 -25.34 -8.94 0.11
CA PHE A 163 -24.10 -9.31 0.77
C PHE A 163 -23.08 -8.19 0.64
N SER A 164 -22.72 -7.58 1.78
CA SER A 164 -21.61 -6.62 1.82
C SER A 164 -20.27 -7.35 1.89
N ILE A 165 -19.20 -6.65 1.51
CA ILE A 165 -17.83 -7.14 1.64
C ILE A 165 -17.44 -7.42 3.10
N ASP A 166 -18.02 -6.68 4.06
CA ASP A 166 -17.78 -6.85 5.50
C ASP A 166 -18.16 -8.25 6.00
N ILE A 167 -19.18 -8.86 5.41
CA ILE A 167 -19.58 -10.23 5.74
C ILE A 167 -18.42 -11.18 5.44
N ILE A 168 -17.73 -11.01 4.31
CA ILE A 168 -16.58 -11.84 3.96
C ILE A 168 -15.42 -11.61 4.91
N TYR A 169 -15.07 -10.36 5.21
CA TYR A 169 -14.02 -10.07 6.19
C TYR A 169 -14.35 -10.66 7.57
N SER A 170 -15.62 -10.64 7.98
CA SER A 170 -16.06 -11.25 9.23
C SER A 170 -15.93 -12.77 9.22
N LEU A 171 -16.31 -13.43 8.13
CA LEU A 171 -16.20 -14.88 7.97
C LEU A 171 -14.73 -15.30 7.97
N PHE A 172 -13.91 -14.68 7.13
CA PHE A 172 -12.46 -14.92 7.10
C PHE A 172 -11.83 -14.66 8.46
N GLY A 173 -12.27 -13.61 9.14
CA GLY A 173 -11.79 -13.29 10.47
C GLY A 173 -12.14 -14.30 11.55
N GLN A 174 -13.19 -15.10 11.37
CA GLN A 174 -13.54 -16.20 12.28
C GLN A 174 -12.78 -17.49 11.93
N PHE A 175 -12.56 -17.76 10.64
CA PHE A 175 -11.89 -18.98 10.19
C PHE A 175 -10.36 -18.93 10.33
N ILE A 176 -9.77 -17.73 10.34
CA ILE A 176 -8.33 -17.56 10.49
C ILE A 176 -8.03 -17.33 11.97
N PRO A 177 -7.38 -18.29 12.66
CA PRO A 177 -7.06 -18.13 14.07
C PRO A 177 -6.10 -16.96 14.26
N LEU A 178 -6.39 -16.13 15.28
CA LEU A 178 -5.43 -15.15 15.77
C LEU A 178 -4.27 -15.90 16.40
N ASN A 179 -3.07 -15.75 15.83
CA ASN A 179 -1.87 -16.30 16.42
C ASN A 179 -1.44 -15.40 17.59
N ASP A 180 -2.19 -15.44 18.70
CA ASP A 180 -1.95 -14.65 19.92
C ASP A 180 -0.77 -15.17 20.76
N LYS A 181 0.00 -16.13 20.23
CA LYS A 181 1.24 -16.57 20.86
C LYS A 181 2.27 -15.46 20.77
N LYS A 182 2.30 -14.60 21.80
CA LYS A 182 3.49 -13.84 22.19
C LYS A 182 4.68 -14.79 22.11
N SER A 183 5.64 -14.45 21.26
CA SER A 183 6.84 -15.22 21.01
C SER A 183 7.61 -15.50 22.29
N SER A 184 7.39 -16.66 22.89
CA SER A 184 8.27 -17.27 23.87
C SER A 184 9.46 -17.99 23.21
N GLU A 185 9.55 -18.01 21.88
CA GLU A 185 10.55 -18.79 21.14
C GLU A 185 11.58 -17.96 20.35
N ASP A 186 11.50 -16.62 20.35
CA ASP A 186 12.48 -15.78 19.63
C ASP A 186 13.84 -15.62 20.33
N LYS A 187 14.07 -16.29 21.46
CA LYS A 187 15.39 -16.27 22.15
C LYS A 187 16.38 -17.33 21.65
N SER A 188 15.97 -18.27 20.80
CA SER A 188 16.90 -19.30 20.29
C SER A 188 17.59 -18.91 18.98
N VAL A 189 17.01 -18.01 18.18
CA VAL A 189 17.57 -17.61 16.87
C VAL A 189 18.48 -16.37 16.97
N LEU A 190 18.35 -15.56 18.02
CA LEU A 190 19.19 -14.38 18.27
C LEU A 190 20.59 -14.68 18.86
N ASN A 191 20.92 -15.95 19.10
CA ASN A 191 22.26 -16.35 19.61
C ASN A 191 23.18 -16.94 18.53
N LEU A 192 22.83 -16.83 17.25
CA LEU A 192 23.65 -17.31 16.13
C LEU A 192 24.01 -16.22 15.09
N LEU A 193 23.84 -14.94 15.44
CA LEU A 193 24.40 -13.78 14.74
C LEU A 193 25.06 -12.85 15.76
#